data_AF-A0A847ND03-F1
#
_entry.id   AF-A0A847ND03-F1
#
_cell.length_a   1.000
_cell.length_b   1.000
_cell.length_c   1.000
_cell.angle_alpha   90.00
_cell.angle_beta   90.00
_cell.angle_gamma   90.00
#
_symmetry.space_group_name_H-M   'P 1'
#
loop_
_entity.id
_entity.type
_entity.pdbx_description
1 polymer ?
#
loop_
_entity_poly.entity_id
_entity_poly.type
_entity_poly.pdbx_seq_one_letter_code
_entity_poly.pdbx_strand_id
1 'polypeptide(L)'
;LGTRISRIINIPKRILLPIVTVLCVIGAFACNNRMFDVGLMFFFGILGYLMRRRDYPVAPMILALVLGAMMDNNFRRAISLASTEDNMILALFGRPITIVLTVFTIITVISNIPAVKCYLDSRRSNKNTV
;
A
#
# COMPACT_ATOMS: atom_id res chain seq x y z
N LEU A 1 -20.31 0.53 36.40
CA LEU A 1 -20.84 0.13 35.08
C LEU A 1 -19.74 -0.26 34.07
N GLY A 2 -18.55 -0.73 34.50
CA GLY A 2 -17.41 -0.99 33.61
C GLY A 2 -17.00 -2.47 33.46
N THR A 3 -17.47 -3.36 34.34
CA THR A 3 -16.99 -4.76 34.39
C THR A 3 -17.75 -5.73 33.49
N ARG A 4 -18.94 -5.37 32.98
CA ARG A 4 -19.78 -6.26 32.15
C ARG A 4 -19.41 -6.26 30.66
N ILE A 5 -18.78 -5.20 30.15
CA ILE A 5 -18.39 -5.08 28.74
C ILE A 5 -17.20 -6.00 28.41
N SER A 6 -16.37 -6.32 29.40
CA SER A 6 -15.20 -7.18 29.27
C SER A 6 -15.55 -8.63 28.84
N ARG A 7 -16.75 -9.11 29.18
CA ARG A 7 -17.16 -10.49 28.87
C ARG A 7 -17.62 -10.68 27.42
N ILE A 8 -18.04 -9.60 26.72
CA ILE A 8 -18.44 -9.62 25.30
C ILE A 8 -17.23 -9.77 24.36
N ILE A 9 -16.05 -9.28 24.76
CA ILE A 9 -14.81 -9.41 23.99
C ILE A 9 -14.17 -10.80 24.15
N ASN A 10 -14.66 -11.61 25.10
CA ASN A 10 -14.10 -12.93 25.39
C ASN A 10 -14.72 -14.04 24.51
N ILE A 11 -15.03 -13.73 23.25
CA ILE A 11 -15.38 -14.77 22.27
C ILE A 11 -14.09 -15.52 21.94
N PRO A 12 -14.03 -16.84 22.12
CA PRO A 12 -12.83 -17.61 21.82
C PRO A 12 -12.47 -17.44 20.34
N LYS A 13 -11.27 -16.90 20.07
CA LYS A 13 -10.75 -16.65 18.71
C LYS A 13 -10.81 -17.89 17.81
N ARG A 14 -10.81 -19.08 18.41
CA ARG A 14 -11.00 -20.39 17.76
C ARG A 14 -12.31 -20.50 16.98
N ILE A 15 -13.38 -19.83 17.42
CA ILE A 15 -14.70 -19.85 16.75
C ILE A 15 -14.89 -18.60 15.88
N LEU A 16 -14.29 -17.47 16.27
CA LEU A 16 -14.39 -16.22 15.50
C LEU A 16 -13.75 -16.35 14.10
N LEU A 17 -12.55 -16.96 14.02
CA LEU A 17 -11.82 -17.14 12.76
C LEU A 17 -12.58 -17.95 11.69
N PRO A 18 -13.14 -19.15 11.97
CA PRO A 18 -13.89 -19.89 10.96
C PRO A 18 -15.17 -19.16 10.51
N ILE A 19 -15.87 -18.48 11.41
CA ILE A 19 -17.07 -17.71 11.04
C ILE A 19 -16.69 -16.54 10.10
N VAL A 20 -15.66 -15.77 10.45
CA VAL A 20 -15.20 -14.64 9.63
C VAL A 20 -14.68 -15.11 8.28
N THR A 21 -13.95 -16.23 8.22
CA THR A 21 -13.44 -16.76 6.95
C THR A 21 -14.56 -17.21 6.01
N VAL A 22 -15.58 -17.92 6.52
CA VAL A 22 -16.76 -18.29 5.71
C VAL A 22 -17.48 -17.04 5.22
N LEU A 23 -17.67 -16.04 6.09
CA LEU A 23 -18.30 -14.77 5.71
C LEU A 23 -17.51 -14.03 4.62
N CYS A 24 -16.18 -13.99 4.71
CA CYS A 24 -15.33 -13.38 3.70
C CYS A 24 -15.37 -14.13 2.36
N VAL A 25 -15.46 -15.46 2.36
CA VAL A 25 -15.62 -16.26 1.13
C VAL A 25 -16.93 -15.93 0.44
N ILE A 26 -18.03 -15.88 1.19
CA ILE A 26 -19.35 -15.49 0.66
C ILE A 26 -19.31 -14.06 0.14
N GLY A 27 -18.70 -13.13 0.89
CA GLY A 27 -18.57 -11.73 0.49
C GLY A 27 -17.76 -11.53 -0.79
N ALA A 28 -16.59 -12.19 -0.90
CA ALA A 28 -15.75 -12.13 -2.10
C ALA A 28 -16.47 -12.72 -3.32
N PHE A 29 -17.21 -13.81 -3.13
CA PHE A 29 -18.00 -14.42 -4.20
C PHE A 29 -19.16 -13.52 -4.64
N ALA A 30 -19.84 -12.85 -3.70
CA ALA A 30 -20.99 -12.00 -3.98
C ALA A 30 -20.66 -10.73 -4.79
N CYS A 31 -19.44 -10.19 -4.68
CA CYS A 31 -19.06 -8.93 -5.34
C CYS A 31 -19.04 -9.03 -6.87
N ASN A 32 -18.34 -10.01 -7.44
CA ASN A 32 -18.22 -10.15 -8.90
C ASN A 32 -18.64 -11.53 -9.44
N ASN A 33 -19.13 -12.44 -8.59
CA ASN A 33 -19.48 -13.82 -8.96
C ASN A 33 -18.33 -14.56 -9.69
N ARG A 34 -17.07 -14.24 -9.31
CA ARG A 34 -15.85 -14.80 -9.90
C ARG A 34 -15.08 -15.59 -8.86
N MET A 35 -14.73 -16.83 -9.20
CA MET A 35 -13.87 -17.69 -8.37
C MET A 35 -12.46 -17.11 -8.18
N PHE A 36 -12.04 -16.22 -9.08
CA PHE A 36 -10.76 -15.51 -8.97
C PHE A 36 -10.70 -14.62 -7.72
N ASP A 37 -11.79 -13.95 -7.37
CA ASP A 37 -11.85 -13.06 -6.18
C ASP A 37 -11.73 -13.85 -4.88
N VAL A 38 -12.28 -15.07 -4.86
CA VAL A 38 -12.11 -16.01 -3.75
C VAL A 38 -10.65 -16.45 -3.63
N GLY A 39 -9.99 -16.75 -4.75
CA GLY A 39 -8.55 -17.06 -4.78
C GLY A 39 -7.69 -15.89 -4.27
N LEU A 40 -7.99 -14.67 -4.72
CA LEU A 40 -7.35 -13.43 -4.26
C LEU A 40 -7.56 -13.18 -2.76
N MET A 41 -8.78 -13.40 -2.26
CA MET A 41 -9.09 -13.30 -0.84
C MET A 41 -8.22 -14.25 -0.01
N PHE A 42 -8.11 -15.52 -0.41
CA PHE A 42 -7.24 -16.48 0.29
C PHE A 42 -5.76 -16.07 0.23
N PHE A 43 -5.29 -15.63 -0.94
CA PHE A 43 -3.92 -15.15 -1.10
C PHE A 43 -3.60 -13.98 -0.16
N PHE A 44 -4.43 -12.93 -0.15
CA PHE A 44 -4.25 -11.78 0.73
C PHE A 44 -4.46 -12.11 2.21
N GLY A 45 -5.36 -13.05 2.54
CA GLY A 45 -5.55 -13.54 3.90
C GLY A 45 -4.32 -14.27 4.45
N ILE A 46 -3.70 -15.13 3.65
CA ILE A 46 -2.44 -15.82 3.99
C ILE A 46 -1.29 -14.80 4.10
N LEU A 47 -1.21 -13.85 3.16
CA LEU A 47 -0.20 -12.79 3.20
C LEU A 47 -0.31 -11.95 4.47
N GLY A 48 -1.53 -11.55 4.85
CA GLY A 48 -1.80 -10.82 6.09
C GLY A 48 -1.45 -11.62 7.35
N TYR A 49 -1.71 -12.93 7.35
CA TYR A 49 -1.28 -13.82 8.44
C TYR A 49 0.25 -13.90 8.55
N LEU A 50 0.95 -13.99 7.42
CA LEU A 50 2.41 -14.00 7.39
C LEU A 50 3.00 -12.68 7.91
N MET A 51 2.42 -11.55 7.52
CA MET A 51 2.82 -10.22 8.00
C MET A 51 2.61 -10.09 9.52
N ARG A 52 1.47 -10.58 10.03
CA ARG A 52 1.18 -10.65 11.47
C ARG A 52 2.23 -11.48 12.22
N ARG A 53 2.69 -12.58 11.63
CA ARG A 53 3.73 -13.46 12.23
C ARG A 53 5.11 -12.81 12.28
N ARG A 54 5.37 -11.79 11.45
CA ARG A 54 6.63 -11.05 11.40
C ARG A 54 6.54 -9.68 12.09
N ASP A 55 5.46 -9.44 12.85
CA ASP A 55 5.18 -8.17 13.54
C ASP A 55 5.22 -6.94 12.63
N TYR A 56 4.94 -7.13 11.33
CA TYR A 56 4.79 -5.99 10.44
C TYR A 56 3.49 -5.25 10.79
N PRO A 57 3.54 -3.91 10.92
CA PRO A 57 2.35 -3.14 11.19
C PRO A 57 1.36 -3.31 10.04
N VAL A 58 0.10 -3.64 10.38
CA VAL A 58 -0.99 -3.80 9.39
C VAL A 58 -1.40 -2.44 8.81
N ALA A 59 -1.13 -1.35 9.54
CA ALA A 59 -1.44 0.02 9.12
C ALA A 59 -0.86 0.41 7.75
N PRO A 60 0.46 0.28 7.46
CA PRO A 60 1.01 0.59 6.15
C PRO A 60 0.50 -0.31 5.03
N MET A 61 0.08 -1.55 5.33
CA MET A 61 -0.56 -2.42 4.34
C MET A 61 -1.88 -1.82 3.85
N ILE A 62 -2.74 -1.42 4.79
CA ILE A 62 -4.03 -0.78 4.49
C ILE A 62 -3.80 0.55 3.76
N LEU A 63 -2.83 1.34 4.23
CA LEU A 63 -2.45 2.60 3.59
C LEU A 63 -2.03 2.37 2.13
N ALA A 64 -1.17 1.38 1.86
CA ALA A 64 -0.75 1.04 0.51
C ALA A 64 -1.92 0.60 -0.38
N LEU A 65 -2.88 -0.18 0.15
CA LEU A 65 -4.06 -0.60 -0.61
C LEU A 65 -4.95 0.59 -1.00
N VAL A 66 -5.21 1.50 -0.06
CA VAL A 66 -6.02 2.70 -0.31
C VAL A 66 -5.30 3.65 -1.28
N LEU A 67 -4.02 3.91 -1.04
CA LEU A 67 -3.21 4.77 -1.92
C LEU A 67 -3.07 4.16 -3.32
N GLY A 68 -2.94 2.85 -3.43
CA GLY A 68 -2.85 2.14 -4.71
C GLY A 68 -4.11 2.33 -5.56
N ALA A 69 -5.29 2.16 -4.97
CA ALA A 69 -6.55 2.41 -5.67
C ALA A 69 -6.70 3.88 -6.10
N MET A 70 -6.32 4.82 -5.23
CA MET A 70 -6.31 6.24 -5.58
C MET A 70 -5.30 6.54 -6.70
N MET A 71 -4.12 5.93 -6.66
CA MET A 71 -3.09 6.09 -7.68
C MET A 71 -3.58 5.58 -9.04
N ASP A 72 -4.19 4.39 -9.12
CA ASP A 72 -4.72 3.85 -10.39
C ASP A 72 -5.79 4.77 -10.99
N ASN A 73 -6.71 5.25 -10.14
CA ASN A 73 -7.76 6.19 -10.57
C ASN A 73 -7.18 7.51 -11.09
N ASN A 74 -6.19 8.09 -10.39
CA ASN A 74 -5.52 9.32 -10.82
C ASN A 74 -4.67 9.09 -12.08
N PHE A 75 -4.02 7.93 -12.20
CA PHE A 75 -3.24 7.55 -13.36
C PHE A 75 -4.11 7.40 -14.61
N ARG A 76 -5.24 6.69 -14.50
CA ARG A 76 -6.24 6.59 -15.58
C ARG A 76 -6.78 7.96 -15.98
N ARG A 77 -7.09 8.82 -15.00
CA ARG A 77 -7.52 10.20 -15.27
C ARG A 77 -6.43 10.98 -16.01
N ALA A 78 -5.17 10.88 -15.58
CA ALA A 78 -4.05 11.56 -16.22
C ALA A 78 -3.85 11.09 -17.67
N ILE A 79 -3.93 9.78 -17.93
CA ILE A 79 -3.88 9.23 -19.29
C ILE A 79 -5.07 9.72 -20.12
N SER A 80 -6.29 9.66 -19.59
CA SER A 80 -7.48 10.12 -20.32
C SER A 80 -7.40 11.60 -20.72
N LEU A 81 -6.80 12.45 -19.87
CA LEU A 81 -6.54 13.85 -20.21
C LEU A 81 -5.46 13.97 -21.29
N ALA A 82 -4.37 13.19 -21.18
CA ALA A 82 -3.29 13.18 -22.15
C ALA A 82 -3.70 12.65 -23.54
N SER A 83 -4.69 11.75 -23.61
CA SER A 83 -5.24 11.22 -24.87
C SER A 83 -6.02 12.24 -25.71
N THR A 84 -6.32 13.42 -25.16
CA THR A 84 -7.06 14.48 -25.88
C THR A 84 -6.11 15.44 -26.63
N GLU A 85 -4.80 15.35 -26.39
CA GLU A 85 -3.78 16.17 -27.07
C GLU A 85 -2.94 15.32 -28.03
N ASP A 86 -2.55 15.90 -29.18
CA ASP A 86 -1.77 15.24 -30.24
C ASP A 86 -0.40 14.69 -29.79
N ASN A 87 0.09 15.12 -28.62
CA ASN A 87 1.38 14.70 -28.06
C ASN A 87 1.24 14.27 -26.59
N MET A 88 0.91 13.00 -26.35
CA MET A 88 0.75 12.37 -25.03
C MET A 88 1.91 12.64 -24.05
N ILE A 89 3.15 12.70 -24.55
CA ILE A 89 4.35 12.92 -23.73
C ILE A 89 4.47 14.39 -23.31
N LEU A 90 4.07 15.31 -24.20
CA LEU A 90 4.11 16.76 -23.92
C LEU A 90 2.96 17.17 -22.99
N ALA A 91 1.82 16.51 -23.03
CA ALA A 91 0.73 16.75 -22.08
C ALA A 91 1.08 16.31 -20.64
N LEU A 92 1.83 15.20 -20.49
CA LEU A 92 2.25 14.67 -19.20
C LEU A 92 3.45 15.44 -18.59
N PHE A 93 4.45 15.79 -19.40
CA PHE A 93 5.68 16.45 -18.93
C PHE A 93 5.76 17.95 -19.27
N GLY A 94 4.89 18.48 -20.12
CA GLY A 94 4.92 19.90 -20.51
C GLY A 94 4.44 20.85 -19.42
N ARG A 95 3.81 20.34 -18.36
CA ARG A 95 3.41 21.15 -17.20
C ARG A 95 4.61 21.30 -16.26
N PRO A 96 5.14 22.53 -16.06
CA PRO A 96 6.33 22.75 -15.22
C PRO A 96 6.13 22.27 -13.77
N ILE A 97 4.88 22.28 -13.28
CA ILE A 97 4.50 21.78 -11.97
C ILE A 97 4.72 20.26 -11.84
N THR A 98 4.42 19.49 -12.89
CA THR A 98 4.63 18.03 -12.89
C THR A 98 6.11 17.70 -12.77
N ILE A 99 6.96 18.38 -13.55
CA ILE A 99 8.42 18.20 -13.50
C ILE A 99 8.95 18.48 -12.09
N VAL A 100 8.57 19.61 -11.49
CA VAL A 100 9.04 19.98 -10.14
C VAL A 100 8.62 18.93 -9.10
N LEU A 101 7.36 18.49 -9.13
CA LEU A 101 6.86 17.48 -8.20
C LEU A 101 7.51 16.11 -8.40
N THR A 102 7.72 15.68 -9.65
CA THR A 102 8.41 14.41 -9.94
C THR A 102 9.85 14.42 -9.45
N VAL A 103 10.59 15.51 -9.68
CA VAL A 103 11.96 15.67 -9.17
C VAL A 103 11.97 15.63 -7.64
N PHE A 104 11.07 16.34 -6.97
CA PHE A 104 10.97 16.35 -5.50
C PHE A 104 10.64 14.96 -4.93
N THR A 105 9.75 14.23 -5.60
CA THR A 105 9.39 12.85 -5.22
C THR A 105 10.60 11.92 -5.34
N ILE A 106 11.34 11.99 -6.46
CA ILE A 106 12.55 11.20 -6.68
C ILE A 106 13.61 11.49 -5.61
N ILE A 107 13.89 12.76 -5.33
CA ILE A 107 14.84 13.17 -4.29
C ILE A 107 14.43 12.61 -2.91
N THR A 108 13.14 12.68 -2.58
CA THR A 108 12.62 12.19 -1.30
C THR A 108 12.75 10.68 -1.18
N VAL A 109 12.38 9.93 -2.22
CA VAL A 109 12.50 8.46 -2.25
C VAL A 109 13.96 8.02 -2.13
N ILE A 110 14.86 8.64 -2.89
CA ILE A 110 16.31 8.37 -2.82
C ILE A 110 16.85 8.66 -1.42
N SER A 111 16.45 9.76 -0.80
CA SER A 111 16.91 10.15 0.55
C SER A 111 16.36 9.25 1.67
N ASN A 112 15.18 8.64 1.48
CA ASN A 112 14.54 7.79 2.47
C ASN A 112 15.06 6.34 2.46
N ILE A 113 15.62 5.87 1.34
CA ILE A 113 16.17 4.52 1.23
C ILE A 113 17.45 4.40 2.10
N PRO A 114 17.50 3.48 3.10
CA PRO A 114 18.66 3.33 3.98
C PRO A 114 19.94 2.89 3.25
N ALA A 115 19.84 2.36 2.03
CA ALA A 115 20.98 2.05 1.17
C ALA A 115 21.78 3.30 0.71
N VAL A 116 21.15 4.48 0.61
CA VAL A 116 21.82 5.73 0.24
C VAL A 116 22.49 6.38 1.45
N LYS A 117 21.89 6.21 2.64
CA LYS A 117 22.47 6.67 3.91
C LYS A 117 23.79 5.94 4.21
N CYS A 118 23.89 4.65 3.90
CA CYS A 118 25.11 3.86 4.03
C CYS A 118 26.23 4.34 3.06
N TYR A 119 25.87 4.79 1.84
CA TYR A 119 26.84 5.31 0.87
C TYR A 119 27.33 6.74 1.19
N LEU A 120 26.46 7.59 1.75
CA LEU A 120 26.81 8.94 2.17
C LEU A 120 27.65 8.98 3.46
N ASP A 121 27.48 8.02 4.38
CA ASP A 121 28.26 7.98 5.63
C ASP A 121 29.73 7.56 5.40
N SER A 122 29.98 6.73 4.36
CA SER A 122 31.34 6.34 3.97
C SER A 122 32.16 7.52 3.38
N ARG A 123 31.52 8.56 2.84
CA ARG A 123 32.20 9.77 2.33
C ARG A 123 32.53 10.79 3.43
N ARG A 124 31.93 10.69 4.62
CA ARG A 124 32.13 11.65 5.72
C ARG A 124 33.32 11.28 6.62
N SER A 125 33.73 10.02 6.65
CA SER A 125 34.87 9.56 7.44
C SER A 125 36.24 9.88 6.83
N ASN A 126 36.36 10.04 5.50
CA ASN A 126 37.62 10.31 4.79
C ASN A 126 37.89 11.81 4.50
N LYS A 127 37.25 12.72 5.25
CA LYS A 127 37.53 14.17 5.16
C LYS A 127 37.97 14.79 6.48
N ASN A 128 38.00 14.00 7.56
CA ASN A 128 38.41 14.42 8.91
C ASN A 128 39.79 13.89 9.34
N THR A 129 40.60 13.37 8.39
CA THR A 129 41.96 12.87 8.62
C THR A 129 42.96 13.46 7.62
N VAL A 130 42.84 14.75 7.34
CA VAL A 130 43.90 15.59 6.75
C VAL A 130 44.03 16.85 7.58
#